data_AF-A0A2V8REA3-F1
#
_entry.id   AF-A0A2V8REA3-F1
#
_cell.length_a   1.000
_cell.length_b   1.000
_cell.length_c   1.000
_cell.angle_alpha   90.00
_cell.angle_beta   90.00
_cell.angle_gamma   90.00
#
_symmetry.space_group_name_H-M   'P 1'
#
loop_
_entity.id
_entity.type
_entity.pdbx_description
1 polymer ?
#
loop_
_entity_poly.entity_id
_entity_poly.type
_entity_poly.pdbx_seq_one_letter_code
_entity_poly.pdbx_strand_id
1 'polypeptide(L)'
;MVVIMRQLRAYGIYKLPGVSRPVFALPAGGGYFLYDSPRGQVLPPRFEVSPDGRVTNWHGDELELTVEQLEDTGETRGPRE
;
A
#
# COMPACT_ATOMS: atom_id res chain seq x y z
N MET A 1 11.36 -1.00 17.88
CA MET A 1 10.96 -2.38 17.54
C MET A 1 10.35 -2.30 16.15
N VAL A 2 11.12 -2.62 15.11
CA VAL A 2 10.65 -2.53 13.71
C VAL A 2 9.83 -3.79 13.45
N VAL A 3 8.52 -3.63 13.26
CA VAL A 3 7.64 -4.75 12.90
C VAL A 3 7.91 -5.02 11.41
N ILE A 4 8.62 -6.11 11.11
CA ILE A 4 8.77 -6.60 9.73
C ILE A 4 7.41 -7.15 9.30
N MET A 5 6.59 -6.32 8.67
CA MET A 5 5.30 -6.77 8.13
C MET A 5 5.57 -7.56 6.85
N ARG A 6 5.36 -8.89 6.91
CA ARG A 6 5.42 -9.77 5.73
C ARG A 6 4.30 -9.52 4.72
N GLN A 7 3.21 -8.85 5.14
CA GLN A 7 2.06 -8.49 4.32
C GLN A 7 1.39 -7.24 4.88
N LEU A 8 0.80 -6.44 3.99
CA LEU A 8 -0.01 -5.29 4.36
C LEU A 8 -1.32 -5.74 5.02
N ARG A 9 -1.91 -4.87 5.83
CA ARG A 9 -3.23 -5.05 6.41
C ARG A 9 -4.25 -4.47 5.44
N ALA A 10 -5.36 -5.19 5.25
CA ALA A 10 -6.49 -4.65 4.50
C ALA A 10 -6.92 -3.33 5.12
N TYR A 11 -7.04 -2.30 4.27
CA TYR A 11 -7.45 -0.95 4.65
C TYR A 11 -6.50 -0.22 5.61
N GLY A 12 -5.25 -0.71 5.72
CA GLY A 12 -4.18 -0.05 6.47
C GLY A 12 -3.64 1.19 5.75
N ILE A 13 -3.08 2.10 6.55
CA ILE A 13 -2.40 3.30 6.05
C ILE A 13 -0.89 3.14 6.25
N TYR A 14 -0.14 3.41 5.18
CA TYR A 14 1.29 3.18 5.10
C TYR A 14 2.04 4.42 4.58
N LYS A 15 3.25 4.67 5.05
CA LYS A 15 4.17 5.61 4.40
C LYS A 15 5.21 4.86 3.60
N LEU A 16 5.42 5.29 2.35
CA LEU A 16 6.43 4.74 1.47
C LEU A 16 7.63 5.68 1.43
N PRO A 17 8.87 5.14 1.40
CA PRO A 17 10.06 5.95 1.15
C PRO A 17 9.92 6.76 -0.14
N GLY A 18 10.28 8.05 -0.09
CA GLY A 18 10.19 8.95 -1.25
C GLY A 18 8.77 9.41 -1.62
N VAL A 19 7.73 8.97 -0.92
CA VAL A 19 6.35 9.39 -1.15
C VAL A 19 5.89 10.33 -0.04
N SER A 20 5.56 11.58 -0.39
CA SER A 20 5.20 12.61 0.61
C SER A 20 3.87 12.36 1.34
N ARG A 21 2.96 11.58 0.76
CA ARG A 21 1.63 11.30 1.32
C ARG A 21 1.52 9.83 1.71
N PRO A 22 0.88 9.51 2.84
CA PRO A 22 0.59 8.13 3.16
C PRO A 22 -0.39 7.55 2.13
N VAL A 23 -0.29 6.23 1.94
CA VAL A 23 -1.14 5.48 1.03
C VAL A 23 -2.04 4.53 1.79
N PHE A 24 -3.17 4.23 1.19
CA PHE A 24 -4.19 3.34 1.68
C PHE A 24 -4.13 2.02 0.93
N ALA A 25 -3.99 0.91 1.66
CA ALA A 25 -3.92 -0.43 1.10
C ALA A 25 -5.31 -1.05 0.93
N LEU A 26 -5.65 -1.45 -0.29
CA LEU A 26 -6.90 -2.12 -0.61
C LEU A 26 -6.58 -3.52 -1.18
N PRO A 27 -7.10 -4.61 -0.61
CA PRO A 27 -6.79 -5.95 -1.09
C PRO A 27 -7.31 -6.17 -2.52
N ALA A 28 -6.47 -6.72 -3.40
CA ALA A 28 -6.81 -6.99 -4.78
C ALA A 28 -6.01 -8.18 -5.33
N GLY A 29 -6.70 -9.17 -5.93
CA GLY A 29 -6.05 -10.23 -6.71
C GLY A 29 -4.97 -11.06 -6.00
N GLY A 30 -4.98 -11.15 -4.66
CA GLY A 30 -3.95 -11.83 -3.87
C GLY A 30 -2.81 -10.93 -3.37
N GLY A 31 -2.82 -9.65 -3.73
CA GLY A 31 -1.93 -8.60 -3.24
C GLY A 31 -2.72 -7.38 -2.75
N TYR A 32 -2.16 -6.18 -2.98
CA TYR A 32 -2.78 -4.92 -2.59
C TYR A 32 -2.61 -3.82 -3.63
N PHE A 33 -3.61 -2.95 -3.73
CA PHE A 33 -3.49 -1.66 -4.37
C PHE A 33 -3.28 -0.56 -3.34
N LEU A 34 -2.36 0.36 -3.63
CA LEU A 34 -2.04 1.49 -2.78
C LEU A 34 -2.55 2.79 -3.41
N TYR A 35 -3.41 3.50 -2.70
CA TYR A 35 -4.03 4.74 -3.15
C TYR A 35 -3.63 5.92 -2.27
N ASP A 36 -3.47 7.13 -2.83
CA ASP A 36 -3.26 8.35 -2.03
C ASP A 36 -4.48 8.73 -1.17
N SER A 37 -5.63 8.11 -1.40
CA SER A 37 -6.87 8.40 -0.71
C SER A 37 -7.76 7.16 -0.61
N PRO A 38 -8.50 6.97 0.49
CA PRO A 38 -9.50 5.90 0.60
C PRO A 38 -10.67 6.07 -0.40
N ARG A 39 -10.89 7.27 -0.94
CA ARG A 39 -11.82 7.49 -2.07
C ARG A 39 -11.23 7.08 -3.42
N GLY A 40 -9.96 6.65 -3.44
CA GLY A 40 -9.14 6.42 -4.63
C GLY A 40 -9.59 5.28 -5.52
N GLN A 41 -10.61 4.49 -5.16
CA GLN A 41 -11.13 3.40 -5.99
C GLN A 41 -11.68 3.86 -7.36
N VAL A 42 -12.04 5.14 -7.51
CA VAL A 42 -12.45 5.73 -8.79
C VAL A 42 -11.28 6.20 -9.67
N LEU A 43 -10.07 6.19 -9.12
CA LEU A 43 -8.84 6.52 -9.81
C LEU A 43 -7.97 5.27 -9.92
N PRO A 44 -7.01 5.23 -10.85
CA PRO A 44 -5.99 4.19 -10.83
C PRO A 44 -5.24 4.18 -9.48
N PRO A 45 -4.89 3.00 -8.93
CA PRO A 45 -3.98 2.92 -7.81
C PRO A 45 -2.65 3.56 -8.17
N ARG A 46 -1.97 4.13 -7.18
CA ARG A 46 -0.65 4.71 -7.38
C ARG A 46 0.43 3.65 -7.45
N PHE A 47 0.25 2.59 -6.65
CA PHE A 47 1.15 1.45 -6.61
C PHE A 47 0.35 0.15 -6.50
N GLU A 48 0.93 -0.93 -6.99
CA GLU A 48 0.49 -2.30 -6.76
C GLU A 48 1.53 -3.02 -5.90
N VAL A 49 1.05 -3.92 -5.06
CA VAL A 49 1.86 -4.78 -4.22
C VAL A 49 1.55 -6.22 -4.60
N SER A 50 2.54 -6.88 -5.18
CA SER A 50 2.44 -8.28 -5.58
C SER A 50 2.36 -9.21 -4.35
N PRO A 51 1.84 -10.44 -4.50
CA PRO A 51 1.79 -11.41 -3.40
C PRO A 51 3.15 -11.73 -2.76
N ASP A 52 4.25 -11.57 -3.50
CA ASP A 52 5.62 -11.74 -3.00
C ASP A 52 6.18 -10.48 -2.30
N GLY A 53 5.40 -9.42 -2.20
CA GLY A 53 5.71 -8.22 -1.42
C GLY A 53 6.50 -7.14 -2.16
N ARG A 54 6.68 -7.27 -3.48
CA ARG A 54 7.26 -6.21 -4.33
C ARG A 54 6.25 -5.10 -4.57
N VAL A 55 6.75 -3.87 -4.67
CA VAL A 55 5.94 -2.69 -4.97
C VAL A 55 6.25 -2.20 -6.38
N THR A 56 5.22 -2.07 -7.22
CA THR A 56 5.31 -1.49 -8.55
C THR A 56 4.50 -0.20 -8.59
N ASN A 57 4.91 0.78 -9.39
CA ASN A 57 4.07 1.95 -9.64
C ASN A 57 2.95 1.61 -10.66
N TRP A 58 1.96 2.48 -10.77
CA TRP A 58 0.88 2.33 -11.76
C TRP A 58 1.36 2.21 -13.22
N HIS A 59 2.51 2.78 -13.54
CA HIS A 59 3.09 2.74 -14.88
C HIS A 59 3.78 1.39 -15.17
N GLY A 60 3.85 0.50 -14.19
CA GLY A 60 4.49 -0.82 -14.29
C GLY A 60 5.99 -0.82 -13.98
N ASP A 61 6.55 0.31 -13.54
CA ASP A 61 7.94 0.35 -13.08
C ASP A 61 8.04 -0.32 -11.71
N GLU A 62 8.86 -1.37 -11.63
CA GLU A 62 9.24 -1.96 -10.35
C GLU A 62 10.02 -0.94 -9.54
N LEU A 63 9.55 -0.65 -8.33
CA LEU A 63 10.31 0.12 -7.37
C LEU A 63 11.27 -0.85 -6.68
N GLU A 64 12.48 -0.38 -6.35
CA GLU A 64 13.40 -1.10 -5.44
C GLU A 64 12.87 -1.08 -3.98
N LEU A 65 11.55 -1.25 -3.82
CA LEU A 65 10.80 -1.20 -2.58
C LEU A 65 10.04 -2.52 -2.38
N THR A 66 10.09 -2.99 -1.14
CA THR A 66 9.32 -4.15 -0.66
C THR A 66 8.39 -3.71 0.46
N VAL A 67 7.33 -4.49 0.73
CA VAL A 67 6.38 -4.22 1.83
C VAL A 67 7.05 -4.05 3.19
N GLU A 68 8.21 -4.68 3.39
CA GLU A 68 8.99 -4.60 4.62
C GLU A 68 9.58 -3.21 4.86
N GLN A 69 9.70 -2.39 3.81
CA GLN A 69 10.19 -1.02 3.87
C GLN A 69 9.07 0.01 4.08
N LEU A 70 7.81 -0.43 4.06
CA LEU A 70 6.67 0.45 4.31
C LEU A 70 6.49 0.65 5.82
N GLU A 71 6.33 1.92 6.22
CA GLU A 71 6.01 2.26 7.61
C GLU A 71 4.49 2.15 7.79
N ASP A 72 4.06 1.19 8.61
CA ASP A 72 2.67 1.10 9.06
C ASP A 72 2.37 2.21 10.08
N THR A 73 1.35 3.03 9.83
CA THR A 73 1.03 4.15 10.73
C THR A 73 0.21 3.73 11.97
N GLY A 74 -0.18 2.46 12.05
CA GLY A 74 -1.15 1.95 13.02
C GLY A 74 -2.60 2.23 12.63
N GLU A 75 -2.86 3.13 11.69
CA GLU A 75 -4.21 3.54 11.32
C GLU A 75 -4.83 2.61 10.28
N THR A 76 -6.13 2.35 10.45
CA THR A 76 -6.95 1.64 9.48
C THR A 76 -8.19 2.47 9.16
N ARG A 77 -8.53 2.62 7.88
CA ARG A 77 -9.80 3.22 7.46
C ARG A 77 -10.74 2.08 7.11
N GLY A 78 -11.55 1.63 8.06
CA GLY A 78 -12.60 0.66 7.76
C GLY A 78 -13.50 1.15 6.62
N PRO A 79 -14.13 0.24 5.85
CA PRO A 79 -15.20 0.64 4.94
C PRO A 79 -16.24 1.36 5.80
N ARG A 80 -16.36 2.68 5.65
CA ARG A 80 -17.43 3.42 6.29
C ARG A 80 -18.73 2.92 5.64
N GLU A 81 -19.59 2.32 6.45
CA GLU A 81 -20.98 2.01 6.13
C GLU A 81 -21.71 3.25 5.57
#